data_AF-A0A1H0VIA3-F1
#
_entry.id   AF-A0A1H0VIA3-F1
#
_cell.length_a   1.000
_cell.length_b   1.000
_cell.length_c   1.000
_cell.angle_alpha   90.00
_cell.angle_beta   90.00
_cell.angle_gamma   90.00
#
_symmetry.space_group_name_H-M   'P 1'
#
loop_
_entity.id
_entity.type
_entity.pdbx_description
1 polymer ?
#
loop_
_entity_poly.entity_id
_entity_poly.type
_entity_poly.pdbx_seq_one_letter_code
_entity_poly.pdbx_strand_id
1 'polypeptide(L)' 'MNCPNCNGKTKVWWTEKYDSHVQRTRICPKCNVGFKTVEEMDRDTIKPRGKDSAATIR' A
#
# COMPACT_ATOMS: atom_id res chain seq x y z
N MET A 1 8.51 6.15 -0.71
CA MET A 1 8.54 6.53 -2.13
C MET A 1 9.22 7.88 -2.29
N ASN A 2 10.10 8.00 -3.28
CA ASN A 2 10.82 9.24 -3.57
C ASN A 2 10.10 10.03 -4.65
N CYS A 3 10.27 11.35 -4.67
CA CYS A 3 9.69 12.21 -5.70
C CYS A 3 10.38 11.94 -7.04
N PRO A 4 9.65 11.67 -8.14
CA PRO A 4 10.27 11.38 -9.43
C PRO A 4 11.07 12.57 -9.99
N ASN A 5 10.71 13.80 -9.62
CA ASN A 5 11.37 15.01 -10.12
C ASN A 5 12.74 15.26 -9.42
N CYS A 6 12.77 15.10 -8.10
CA CYS A 6 13.92 15.58 -7.29
C CYS A 6 14.46 14.55 -6.30
N ASN A 7 14.00 13.31 -6.42
CA ASN A 7 14.30 12.15 -5.58
C ASN A 7 14.15 12.39 -4.07
N GLY A 8 13.45 13.47 -3.69
CA GLY A 8 13.25 13.88 -2.30
C GLY A 8 12.23 12.99 -1.59
N LYS A 9 12.29 12.95 -0.25
CA LYS A 9 11.30 12.24 0.57
C LYS A 9 9.93 12.88 0.35
N THR A 10 8.94 12.04 0.02
CA THR A 10 7.55 12.48 -0.13
C THR A 10 6.74 12.18 1.12
N LYS A 11 5.72 13.00 1.36
CA LYS A 11 4.77 12.83 2.45
C LYS A 11 3.41 12.48 1.87
N VAL A 12 2.69 11.57 2.52
CA VAL A 12 1.29 11.28 2.16
C VAL A 12 0.45 12.44 2.66
N TRP A 13 -0.31 13.06 1.77
CA TRP A 13 -1.23 14.14 2.08
C TRP A 13 -2.66 13.62 2.27
N TRP A 14 -3.08 12.70 1.40
CA TRP A 14 -4.42 12.14 1.40
C TRP A 14 -4.39 10.68 0.97
N THR A 15 -5.31 9.88 1.50
CA THR A 15 -5.46 8.46 1.15
C THR A 15 -6.93 8.16 0.87
N GLU A 16 -7.20 7.62 -0.32
CA GLU A 16 -8.50 7.13 -0.76
C GLU A 16 -8.42 5.61 -0.83
N LYS A 17 -9.43 4.94 -0.28
CA LYS A 17 -9.53 3.48 -0.31
C LYS A 17 -10.67 3.10 -1.24
N TYR A 18 -10.37 2.25 -2.21
CA TYR A 18 -11.35 1.63 -3.11
C TYR A 18 -11.37 0.13 -2.85
N ASP A 19 -12.39 -0.56 -3.34
CA ASP A 19 -12.56 -2.01 -3.14
C ASP A 19 -11.39 -2.87 -3.68
N SER A 20 -10.69 -2.38 -4.71
CA SER A 20 -9.59 -3.10 -5.36
C SER A 20 -8.20 -2.51 -5.10
N HIS A 21 -8.11 -1.26 -4.65
CA HIS A 21 -6.83 -0.57 -4.52
C HIS A 21 -6.90 0.59 -3.53
N VAL A 22 -5.73 1.00 -3.03
CA VAL A 22 -5.57 2.21 -2.22
C VAL A 22 -4.84 3.26 -3.04
N GLN A 23 -5.48 4.40 -3.25
CA GLN A 23 -4.86 5.55 -3.89
C GLN A 23 -4.32 6.50 -2.82
N ARG A 24 -3.02 6.77 -2.82
CA ARG A 24 -2.37 7.74 -1.94
C ARG A 24 -1.90 8.94 -2.74
N THR A 25 -2.39 10.12 -2.39
CA THR A 25 -1.85 11.39 -2.88
C THR A 25 -0.65 11.78 -2.03
N ARG A 26 0.50 11.93 -2.65
CA ARG A 26 1.77 12.28 -2.02
C ARG A 26 2.22 13.65 -2.50
N ILE A 27 2.80 14.43 -1.60
CA ILE A 27 3.42 15.72 -1.91
C ILE A 27 4.90 15.68 -1.57
N CYS A 28 5.72 16.22 -2.48
CA CYS A 28 7.14 16.41 -2.22
C CYS A 28 7.36 17.81 -1.61
N PRO A 29 7.72 17.96 -0.33
CA PRO A 29 7.95 19.27 0.27
C PRO A 29 9.17 20.01 -0.29
N LYS A 30 10.10 19.30 -0.95
CA LYS A 30 11.29 19.91 -1.56
C LYS A 30 10.96 20.66 -2.86
N CYS A 31 9.97 20.15 -3.59
CA CYS A 31 9.69 20.55 -4.99
C CYS A 31 8.25 21.04 -5.13
N ASN A 32 7.48 20.94 -4.05
CA ASN A 32 6.05 21.22 -3.91
C ASN A 32 5.15 20.55 -4.98
N VAL A 33 5.62 19.44 -5.56
CA VAL A 33 4.87 18.66 -6.55
C VAL A 33 4.04 17.61 -5.85
N GLY A 34 2.74 17.61 -6.14
CA GLY A 34 1.81 16.54 -5.77
C GLY A 34 1.71 15.48 -6.86
N PHE A 35 1.64 14.21 -6.48
CA PHE A 35 1.37 13.11 -7.40
C PHE A 35 0.60 11.99 -6.69
N LYS A 36 -0.12 11.19 -7.48
CA LYS A 36 -0.94 10.08 -6.98
C LYS A 36 -0.21 8.77 -7.16
N THR A 37 -0.38 7.87 -6.20
CA THR A 37 0.21 6.54 -6.19
C THR A 37 -0.90 5.54 -5.93
N VAL A 38 -1.02 4.52 -6.79
CA VAL A 38 -2.02 3.46 -6.64
C VAL A 38 -1.30 2.21 -6.16
N GLU A 39 -1.76 1.67 -5.04
CA GLU A 39 -1.31 0.40 -4.48
C GLU A 39 -2.48 -0.58 -4.60
N GLU A 40 -2.39 -1.53 -5.53
CA GLU A 40 -3.39 -2.59 -5.68
C GLU A 40 -3.39 -3.45 -4.41
N MET A 41 -4.59 -3.69 -3.84
CA MET A 41 -4.72 -4.57 -2.70
C MET A 41 -4.82 -5.99 -3.23
N ASP A 42 -3.67 -6.69 -3.24
CA ASP A 42 -3.58 -8.08 -3.64
C ASP A 42 -4.45 -8.94 -2.70
N ARG A 43 -5.65 -9.31 -3.16
CA ARG A 43 -6.59 -10.19 -2.44
C ARG A 43 -5.99 -11.59 -2.19
N ASP A 44 -4.91 -11.95 -2.89
CA ASP A 44 -4.29 -13.27 -2.82
C ASP A 44 -3.37 -13.47 -1.60
N THR A 45 -3.08 -12.41 -0.82
CA THR A 45 -2.33 -12.54 0.44
C THR A 45 -3.25 -12.74 1.66
N ILE A 46 -4.54 -13.00 1.46
CA ILE A 46 -5.37 -13.61 2.51
C ILE A 46 -5.05 -15.10 2.50
N LYS A 47 -3.87 -15.48 3.01
CA LYS A 47 -3.65 -16.87 3.43
C LYS A 47 -4.78 -17.21 4.41
N PRO A 48 -5.64 -18.21 4.14
CA PRO A 48 -6.52 -18.71 5.18
C PRO A 48 -5.63 -19.13 6.34
N ARG A 49 -5.81 -18.46 7.48
CA ARG A 49 -5.06 -18.70 8.70
C ARG A 49 -5.43 -20.11 9.17
N GLY A 50 -4.56 -21.08 8.88
CA GLY A 50 -4.46 -22.38 9.53
C GLY A 50 -5.65 -23.34 9.38
N LYS A 51 -5.62 -24.20 8.36
CA LYS A 51 -6.15 -25.56 8.46
C LYS A 51 -5.00 -26.56 8.59
N ASP A 52 -4.15 -26.36 9.60
CA ASP A 52 -3.12 -27.33 9.97
C ASP A 52 -3.18 -27.54 11.47
N SER A 53 -4.12 -28.38 11.92
CA SER A 53 -4.03 -29.15 13.17
C SER A 53 -5.16 -30.19 13.19
N ALA A 54 -5.12 -31.13 12.24
CA ALA A 54 -5.73 -32.43 12.40
C ALA A 54 -4.60 -33.47 12.52
N ALA A 55 -3.82 -33.36 13.59
CA ALA A 55 -2.99 -34.46 14.07
C ALA A 55 -3.65 -35.01 15.33
N THR A 56 -4.72 -35.79 15.15
CA THR A 56 -5.22 -36.67 16.19
C THR A 56 -4.23 -37.82 16.30
N ILE A 57 -3.36 -37.78 17.30
CA ILE A 57 -2.63 -38.96 17.76
C ILE A 57 -3.27 -39.32 19.10
N ARG A 58 -3.92 -40.48 19.16
CA ARG A 58 -4.42 -41.10 20.39
C ARG A 58 -4.11 -42.58 20.34
#